data_AF-A0A963TAP8-F1
#
_entry.id   AF-A0A963TAP8-F1
#
_cell.length_a   1.000
_cell.length_b   1.000
_cell.length_c   1.000
_cell.angle_alpha   90.00
_cell.angle_beta   90.00
_cell.angle_gamma   90.00
#
_symmetry.space_group_name_H-M   'P 1'
#
loop_
_entity.id
_entity.type
_entity.pdbx_description
1 polymer ?
#
loop_
_entity_poly.entity_id
_entity_poly.type
_entity_poly.pdbx_seq_one_letter_code
_entity_poly.pdbx_strand_id
1 'polypeptide(L)' 'MAETDGKTGPGADEPIPIMQQILDNPFLLLFLGITVPAATYLIWGLMEVASIPIAQ' A
#
# COMPACT_ATOMS: atom_id res chain seq x y z
N MET A 1 39.75 29.08 -16.20
CA MET A 1 39.34 27.70 -15.85
C MET A 1 37.93 27.80 -15.30
N ALA A 2 36.94 27.64 -16.18
CA ALA A 2 35.53 27.58 -15.79
C ALA A 2 35.10 26.13 -15.97
N GLU A 3 34.94 25.42 -14.86
CA GLU A 3 34.28 24.12 -14.85
C GLU A 3 32.82 24.37 -14.49
N THR A 4 32.02 24.65 -15.53
CA THR A 4 30.57 24.63 -15.45
C THR A 4 30.10 23.44 -16.27
N ASP A 5 30.08 22.24 -15.69
CA ASP A 5 29.28 21.15 -16.26
C ASP A 5 28.89 20.13 -15.17
N GLY A 6 28.05 20.58 -14.24
CA GLY A 6 27.41 19.71 -13.27
C GLY A 6 26.10 19.15 -13.84
N LYS A 7 26.19 18.19 -14.77
CA LYS A 7 25.14 17.23 -15.18
C LYS A 7 23.71 17.77 -15.31
N THR A 8 23.37 18.33 -16.47
CA THR A 8 21.99 18.30 -16.99
C THR A 8 21.79 17.04 -17.83
N GLY A 9 21.48 15.91 -17.16
CA GLY A 9 21.03 14.69 -17.81
C GLY A 9 19.49 14.71 -17.98
N PRO A 10 18.92 14.20 -19.09
CA PRO A 10 17.49 14.33 -19.44
C PRO A 10 16.51 13.48 -18.59
N GLY A 11 16.74 13.33 -17.28
CA GLY A 11 15.88 12.51 -16.41
C GLY A 11 15.84 12.96 -14.94
N ALA A 12 16.28 14.18 -14.63
CA ALA A 12 16.37 14.64 -13.24
C ALA A 12 15.02 15.12 -12.64
N ASP A 13 13.97 15.31 -13.44
CA ASP A 13 12.72 15.97 -13.03
C ASP A 13 11.43 15.19 -13.35
N GLU A 14 11.51 13.88 -13.62
CA GLU A 14 10.28 13.11 -13.89
C GLU A 14 9.62 12.68 -12.57
N PRO A 15 8.37 13.10 -12.30
CA PRO A 15 7.71 12.80 -11.03
C PRO A 15 7.51 11.28 -10.86
N ILE A 16 7.94 10.76 -9.71
CA ILE A 16 7.84 9.33 -9.40
C ILE A 16 6.36 8.91 -9.41
N PRO A 17 5.96 7.93 -10.23
CA PRO A 17 4.58 7.50 -10.32
C PRO A 17 4.06 6.96 -8.98
N ILE A 18 2.82 7.31 -8.64
CA ILE A 18 2.20 7.02 -7.32
C ILE A 18 2.22 5.53 -7.00
N MET A 19 2.01 4.68 -8.01
CA MET A 19 2.01 3.23 -7.81
C MET A 19 3.39 2.71 -7.38
N GLN A 20 4.49 3.28 -7.90
CA GLN A 20 5.84 2.92 -7.43
C GLN A 20 6.04 3.33 -5.98
N GLN A 21 5.61 4.54 -5.58
CA GLN A 21 5.74 4.98 -4.18
C GLN A 21 5.00 4.07 -3.19
N ILE A 22 3.85 3.50 -3.59
CA ILE A 22 3.09 2.56 -2.77
C ILE A 22 3.80 1.21 -2.66
N LEU A 23 4.36 0.70 -3.77
CA LEU A 23 5.08 -0.58 -3.82
C LEU A 23 6.49 -0.50 -3.22
N ASP A 24 7.11 0.68 -3.21
CA ASP A 24 8.46 0.90 -2.68
C ASP A 24 8.48 1.06 -1.15
N ASN A 25 7.32 1.25 -0.52
CA ASN A 25 7.22 1.36 0.93
C ASN A 25 6.86 -0.01 1.57
N PRO A 26 7.84 -0.71 2.17
CA PRO A 26 7.61 -2.05 2.74
C PRO A 26 6.59 -2.05 3.88
N PHE A 27 6.42 -0.94 4.62
CA PHE A 27 5.40 -0.84 5.67
C PHE A 27 3.99 -0.70 5.11
N LEU A 28 3.81 -0.01 3.98
CA LEU A 28 2.51 0.07 3.30
C LEU A 28 2.12 -1.30 2.74
N LEU A 29 3.08 -2.01 2.12
CA LEU A 29 2.87 -3.38 1.65
C LEU A 29 2.57 -4.35 2.80
N LEU A 30 3.29 -4.26 3.92
CA LEU A 30 3.05 -5.08 5.10
C LEU A 30 1.69 -4.77 5.73
N PHE A 31 1.36 -3.48 5.86
CA PHE A 31 0.06 -3.04 6.38
C PHE A 31 -1.07 -3.58 5.51
N LEU A 32 -1.01 -3.41 4.20
CA LEU A 32 -2.03 -3.92 3.28
C LEU A 32 -2.08 -5.46 3.31
N GLY A 33 -0.92 -6.12 3.37
CA GLY A 33 -0.79 -7.57 3.42
C GLY A 33 -1.42 -8.21 4.67
N ILE A 34 -1.43 -7.52 5.81
CA ILE A 34 -2.09 -8.00 7.03
C ILE A 34 -3.54 -7.51 7.10
N THR A 35 -3.79 -6.25 6.71
CA THR A 35 -5.11 -5.61 6.82
C THR A 35 -6.13 -6.26 5.90
N VAL A 36 -5.77 -6.61 4.66
CA VAL A 36 -6.68 -7.25 3.70
C VAL A 36 -7.22 -8.59 4.22
N PRO A 37 -6.38 -9.59 4.58
CA PRO A 37 -6.89 -10.84 5.13
C PRO A 37 -7.58 -10.64 6.48
N ALA A 38 -7.05 -9.78 7.36
CA ALA A 38 -7.67 -9.51 8.65
C ALA A 38 -9.10 -8.95 8.48
N ALA A 39 -9.28 -7.93 7.64
CA ALA A 39 -10.60 -7.35 7.36
C ALA A 39 -11.52 -8.38 6.72
N THR A 40 -11.02 -9.20 5.80
CA THR A 40 -11.79 -10.27 5.16
C THR A 40 -12.32 -11.28 6.19
N TYR A 41 -11.44 -11.78 7.07
CA TYR A 41 -11.83 -12.70 8.14
C TYR A 41 -12.71 -12.06 9.19
N LEU A 42 -12.51 -10.78 9.51
CA LEU A 42 -13.38 -10.04 10.43
C LEU A 42 -14.79 -9.92 9.88
N ILE A 43 -14.94 -9.48 8.63
CA ILE A 43 -16.25 -9.35 7.99
C ILE A 43 -16.92 -10.72 7.92
N TRP A 44 -16.20 -11.74 7.47
CA TRP A 44 -16.75 -13.10 7.39
C TRP A 44 -17.17 -13.62 8.77
N GLY A 45 -16.30 -13.50 9.79
CA GLY A 45 -16.62 -13.93 11.15
C GLY A 45 -17.78 -13.17 11.77
N LEU A 46 -17.93 -11.87 11.49
CA LEU A 46 -19.07 -11.09 11.93
C LEU A 46 -20.37 -11.55 11.27
N MET A 47 -20.33 -11.85 9.96
CA MET A 47 -21.48 -12.42 9.25
C MET A 47 -21.87 -13.80 9.82
N GLU A 48 -20.89 -14.66 10.13
CA GLU A 48 -21.11 -15.97 10.75
C GLU A 48 -21.84 -15.82 12.09
N VAL A 49 -21.33 -14.96 12.98
CA VAL A 49 -21.92 -14.71 14.29
C VAL A 49 -23.32 -14.11 14.19
N ALA A 50 -23.54 -13.16 13.28
CA ALA A 50 -24.85 -12.54 13.07
C ALA A 50 -25.90 -13.52 12.52
N SER A 51 -25.45 -14.60 11.88
CA SER A 51 -26.33 -15.64 11.30
C SER A 51 -26.69 -16.74 12.32
N ILE A 52 -26.09 -16.74 13.51
CA ILE A 52 -26.42 -17.71 14.56
C ILE A 52 -27.82 -17.40 15.09
N PRO A 53 -28.78 -18.35 14.99
CA PRO A 53 -30.11 -18.16 15.54
C PRO A 53 -30.03 -18.10 17.06
N ILE A 54 -30.58 -17.04 17.63
CA ILE A 54 -30.76 -16.91 19.08
C ILE A 54 -31.81 -17.94 19.51
N ALA A 55 -31.38 -18.94 20.28
CA ALA A 55 -32.29 -19.92 20.86
C ALA A 55 -33.31 -19.17 21.74
N GLN A 56 -34.60 -19.35 21.41
CA GLN A 56 -35.74 -18.87 22.18
C GLN A 56 -35.93 -19.74 23.42
#